data_AF-A0A399EGV4-F1
#
_entry.id   AF-A0A399EGV4-F1
#
_cell.length_a   1.000
_cell.length_b   1.000
_cell.length_c   1.000
_cell.angle_alpha   90.00
_cell.angle_beta   90.00
_cell.angle_gamma   90.00
#
_symmetry.space_group_name_H-M   'P 1'
#
loop_
_entity.id
_entity.type
_entity.pdbx_description
1 polymer ?
#
loop_
_entity_poly.entity_id
_entity_poly.type
_entity_poly.pdbx_seq_one_letter_code
_entity_poly.pdbx_strand_id
1 'polypeptide(L)' 'MRFKAIALELRLWHGPAGEVRASVRPVEGKGEVIYFKDLESLCAYLKQAEEQGFWVKPEPPGLR' A
#
# COMPACT_ATOMS: atom_id res chain seq x y z
N MET A 1 -9.60 10.30 -21.48
CA MET A 1 -9.27 9.10 -20.67
C MET A 1 -10.15 9.09 -19.43
N ARG A 2 -10.89 8.01 -19.17
CA ARG A 2 -11.74 7.90 -17.97
C ARG A 2 -10.83 7.46 -16.83
N PHE A 3 -10.44 8.36 -15.94
CA PHE A 3 -9.70 8.01 -14.73
C PHE A 3 -10.57 7.02 -13.93
N LYS A 4 -10.17 5.74 -13.90
CA LYS A 4 -10.77 4.78 -12.98
C LYS A 4 -10.19 5.09 -11.61
N ALA A 5 -10.98 5.71 -10.74
CA ALA A 5 -10.61 5.87 -9.34
C ALA A 5 -10.40 4.47 -8.74
N ILE A 6 -9.21 4.23 -8.19
CA ILE A 6 -8.89 2.98 -7.50
C ILE A 6 -9.23 3.19 -6.03
N ALA A 7 -10.19 2.41 -5.51
CA ALA A 7 -10.52 2.42 -4.10
C ALA A 7 -9.58 1.47 -3.34
N LEU A 8 -8.93 1.99 -2.30
CA LEU A 8 -7.99 1.25 -1.46
C LEU A 8 -8.52 1.18 -0.03
N GLU A 9 -8.46 -0.02 0.55
CA GLU A 9 -8.69 -0.25 1.98
C GLU A 9 -7.35 -0.18 2.70
N LEU A 10 -7.20 0.81 3.57
CA LEU A 10 -6.06 0.96 4.47
C LEU A 10 -6.42 0.39 5.85
N ARG A 11 -5.51 -0.39 6.42
CA ARG A 11 -5.57 -0.82 7.82
C ARG A 11 -4.34 -0.33 8.55
N LEU A 12 -4.54 0.22 9.73
CA LEU A 12 -3.50 0.70 10.64
C LEU A 12 -3.69 -0.01 11.98
N TRP A 13 -2.61 -0.49 12.57
CA TRP A 13 -2.64 -1.11 13.90
C TRP A 13 -1.31 -0.95 14.61
N HIS A 14 -1.33 -1.07 15.94
CA HIS A 14 -0.12 -1.11 16.75
C HIS A 14 0.46 -2.54 16.76
N GLY A 15 1.75 -2.64 16.51
CA GLY A 15 2.53 -3.84 16.70
C GLY A 15 2.84 -4.10 18.18
N PRO A 16 3.43 -5.26 18.48
CA PRO A 16 3.70 -5.70 19.85
C PRO A 16 4.73 -4.82 20.59
N ALA A 17 5.56 -4.05 19.88
CA ALA A 17 6.51 -3.11 20.48
C ALA A 17 5.98 -1.65 20.46
N GLY A 18 4.68 -1.46 20.17
CA GLY A 18 4.05 -0.14 20.07
C GLY A 18 4.29 0.58 18.74
N GLU A 19 4.97 -0.06 17.78
CA GLU A 19 5.18 0.50 16.45
C GLU A 19 3.89 0.53 15.63
N VAL A 20 3.70 1.54 14.77
CA VAL A 20 2.53 1.59 13.88
C VAL A 20 2.82 0.79 12.61
N ARG A 21 2.02 -0.24 12.37
CA ARG A 21 2.04 -1.05 11.15
C ARG A 21 0.85 -0.70 10.27
N ALA A 22 1.01 -0.95 8.98
CA ALA A 22 -0.05 -0.72 8.02
C ALA A 22 -0.20 -1.85 7.00
N SER A 23 -1.37 -1.95 6.41
CA SER A 23 -1.55 -2.72 5.18
C SER A 23 -2.50 -2.00 4.24
N VAL A 24 -2.33 -2.24 2.95
CA VAL A 24 -3.22 -1.71 1.92
C VAL A 24 -3.65 -2.84 0.99
N ARG A 25 -4.92 -2.82 0.60
CA ARG A 25 -5.45 -3.71 -0.44
C ARG A 25 -6.50 -2.99 -1.31
N PRO A 26 -6.69 -3.39 -2.57
CA PRO A 26 -7.81 -2.91 -3.38
C PRO A 26 -9.16 -3.35 -2.82
N VAL A 27 -10.13 -2.43 -2.80
CA VAL A 27 -11.50 -2.72 -2.31
C VAL A 27 -12.21 -3.72 -3.22
N GLU A 28 -11.90 -3.75 -4.52
CA GLU A 28 -12.49 -4.68 -5.50
C GLU A 28 -12.10 -6.17 -5.26
N GLY A 29 -11.36 -6.48 -4.18
CA GLY A 29 -11.26 -7.83 -3.63
C GLY A 29 -10.36 -8.81 -4.38
N LYS A 30 -9.75 -8.39 -5.51
CA LYS A 30 -8.86 -9.23 -6.33
C LYS A 30 -7.36 -8.87 -6.22
N GLY A 31 -7.00 -7.97 -5.32
CA GLY A 31 -5.61 -7.52 -5.14
C GLY A 31 -4.93 -8.14 -3.92
N GLU A 32 -3.61 -8.30 -4.03
CA GLU A 32 -2.73 -8.72 -2.93
C GLU A 32 -2.74 -7.68 -1.80
N VAL A 33 -2.67 -8.15 -0.56
CA VAL A 33 -2.50 -7.28 0.61
C VAL A 33 -1.02 -6.96 0.75
N ILE A 34 -0.68 -5.68 0.72
CA ILE A 34 0.69 -5.22 0.95
C ILE A 34 0.81 -4.77 2.40
N TYR A 35 1.85 -5.21 3.10
CA TYR A 35 2.13 -4.86 4.48
C TYR A 35 3.31 -3.88 4.56
N PHE A 36 3.20 -2.91 5.45
CA PHE A 36 4.19 -1.88 5.70
C PHE A 36 4.59 -1.89 7.17
N LYS A 37 5.89 -1.76 7.43
CA LYS A 37 6.46 -1.76 8.78
C LYS A 37 6.34 -0.40 9.49
N ASP A 38 6.10 0.66 8.73
CA ASP A 38 6.03 2.04 9.18
C ASP A 38 5.16 2.89 8.24
N LEU A 39 4.74 4.06 8.73
CA LEU A 39 3.90 4.99 7.99
C LEU A 39 4.64 5.71 6.85
N GLU A 40 5.97 5.84 6.93
CA GLU A 40 6.77 6.49 5.89
C GLU A 40 6.75 5.67 4.60
N SER A 41 6.98 4.37 4.71
CA SER A 41 6.90 3.41 3.61
C SER A 41 5.51 3.37 2.98
N LEU A 42 4.46 3.43 3.80
CA LEU A 42 3.08 3.53 3.32
C LEU A 42 2.86 4.82 2.51
N CYS A 43 3.28 5.96 3.04
CA CYS A 43 3.11 7.26 2.38
C CYS A 43 3.88 7.32 1.05
N ALA A 44 5.11 6.83 1.01
CA ALA A 44 5.90 6.75 -0.21
C ALA A 44 5.20 5.92 -1.28
N TYR A 45 4.65 4.77 -0.87
CA TYR A 45 3.90 3.89 -1.76
C TYR A 45 2.62 4.55 -2.31
N LEU A 46 1.83 5.23 -1.47
CA LEU A 46 0.61 5.91 -1.92
C LEU A 46 0.91 7.05 -2.90
N LYS A 47 1.97 7.83 -2.66
CA LYS A 47 2.43 8.87 -3.60
C LYS A 47 2.83 8.27 -4.94
N GLN A 48 3.59 7.17 -4.92
CA GLN A 48 3.97 6.47 -6.15
C GLN A 48 2.75 5.96 -6.92
N ALA A 49 1.74 5.41 -6.22
CA ALA A 49 0.51 4.94 -6.84
C ALA A 49 -0.33 6.08 -7.44
N GLU A 50 -0.33 7.25 -6.80
CA GLU A 50 -0.98 8.47 -7.31
C GLU A 50 -0.29 8.98 -8.58
N GLU A 51 1.05 9.11 -8.58
CA GLU A 51 1.84 9.60 -9.71
C GLU A 51 1.74 8.71 -10.95
N GLN A 52 1.70 7.38 -10.76
CA GLN A 52 1.65 6.43 -11.86
C GLN A 52 0.23 6.17 -12.39
N GLY A 53 -0.80 6.70 -11.71
CA GLY A 53 -2.20 6.49 -12.06
C GLY A 53 -2.64 5.02 -12.02
N PHE A 54 -1.82 4.14 -11.43
CA PHE A 54 -2.10 2.72 -11.27
C PHE A 54 -1.44 2.14 -10.01
N TRP A 55 -2.02 1.06 -9.50
CA TRP A 55 -1.50 0.28 -8.39
C TRP A 55 -0.31 -0.59 -8.84
N VAL A 56 0.91 -0.15 -8.54
CA VAL A 56 2.14 -0.91 -8.80
C VAL A 56 2.37 -1.88 -7.67
N LYS A 57 2.58 -3.18 -7.95
CA LYS A 57 3.09 -4.10 -6.93
C LYS A 57 4.48 -3.58 -6.52
N PRO A 58 4.73 -3.22 -5.25
CA PRO A 58 6.08 -2.90 -4.82
C PRO A 58 6.89 -4.19 -4.96
N GLU A 59 7.95 -4.16 -5.76
CA GLU A 59 8.90 -5.26 -5.78
C GLU A 59 9.44 -5.43 -4.36
N PRO A 60 9.43 -6.65 -3.80
CA PRO A 60 9.98 -6.87 -2.47
C PRO A 60 11.46 -6.44 -2.49
N PRO A 61 11.92 -5.65 -1.51
CA PRO A 61 13.33 -5.30 -1.41
C PRO A 61 14.11 -6.58 -1.05
N GLY A 62 14.73 -7.22 -2.04
CA GLY A 62 15.70 -8.30 -1.83
C GLY A 62 15.46 -9.57 -2.64
N LEU A 63 15.80 -9.53 -3.92
CA LEU A 63 16.30 -10.69 -4.69
C LEU A 63 17.35 -10.16 -5.69
N ARG A 64 18.53 -9.81 -5.18
CA ARG A 64 19.79 -9.71 -5.93
C ARG A 64 20.90 -10.30 -5.09
#